data_AF-A0A3D4QX27-F1
#
_entry.id   AF-A0A3D4QX27-F1
#
_cell.length_a   1.000
_cell.length_b   1.000
_cell.length_c   1.000
_cell.angle_alpha   90.00
_cell.angle_beta   90.00
_cell.angle_gamma   90.00
#
_symmetry.space_group_name_H-M   'P 1'
#
loop_
_entity.id
_entity.type
_entity.pdbx_description
1 polymer ?
#
loop_
_entity_poly.entity_id
_entity_poly.type
_entity_poly.pdbx_seq_one_letter_code
_entity_poly.pdbx_strand_id
1 'polypeptide(L)'
;AYHKEREAERYQSKLSRQNELSLERFREDGVNIDYLIVRVQPDIVDKLIHQEKLEALWSALQSLSEDERLLIDEIFFNEKSKSQVARSIGVNQSTVSRRLSKILSKLKNLMEI
;
A
#
# COMPACT_ATOMS: atom_id res chain seq x y z
N ALA A 1 22.35 12.40 33.12
CA ALA A 1 21.47 11.98 32.00
C ALA A 1 20.60 13.14 31.50
N TYR A 2 19.89 13.84 32.40
CA TYR A 2 18.93 14.92 32.09
C TYR A 2 19.41 16.07 31.17
N HIS A 3 20.69 16.45 31.20
CA HIS A 3 21.18 17.58 30.40
C HIS A 3 21.39 17.28 28.91
N LYS A 4 21.82 16.06 28.55
CA LYS A 4 22.06 15.68 27.15
C LYS A 4 20.76 15.56 26.36
N GLU A 5 19.71 15.06 27.01
CA GLU A 5 18.38 14.87 26.43
C GLU A 5 17.74 16.22 26.09
N ARG A 6 17.85 17.20 27.00
CA ARG A 6 17.35 18.57 26.81
C ARG A 6 18.04 19.33 25.68
N GLU A 7 19.33 19.07 25.44
CA GLU A 7 20.06 19.68 24.33
C GLU A 7 19.72 19.04 22.99
N ALA A 8 19.51 17.72 22.96
CA ALA A 8 19.01 17.01 21.79
C ALA A 8 17.61 17.51 21.39
N GLU A 9 16.70 17.68 22.35
CA GLU A 9 15.37 18.26 22.10
C GLU A 9 15.46 19.68 21.54
N ARG A 10 16.31 20.54 22.13
CA ARG A 10 16.52 21.91 21.64
C ARG A 10 17.11 21.95 20.23
N TYR A 11 17.99 21.02 19.90
CA TYR A 11 18.59 20.90 18.58
C TYR A 11 17.55 20.44 17.55
N GLN A 12 16.76 19.42 17.88
CA GLN A 12 15.66 18.94 17.05
C GLN A 12 14.60 20.03 16.82
N SER A 13 14.16 20.74 17.86
CA SER A 13 13.22 21.85 17.71
C SER A 13 13.79 23.01 16.87
N LYS A 14 15.10 23.29 16.94
CA LYS A 14 15.72 24.31 16.08
C LYS A 14 15.76 23.88 14.61
N LEU A 15 16.08 22.62 14.34
CA LEU A 15 16.09 22.07 12.99
C LEU A 15 14.68 22.00 12.39
N SER A 16 13.70 21.53 13.17
CA SER A 16 12.29 21.55 12.77
C SER A 16 11.85 22.97 12.46
N ARG A 17 12.15 23.95 13.33
CA ARG A 17 11.78 25.36 13.11
C ARG A 17 12.51 26.02 11.94
N GLN A 18 13.70 25.54 11.57
CA GLN A 18 14.40 25.97 10.36
C GLN A 18 13.78 25.39 9.09
N ASN A 19 13.26 24.15 9.15
CA ASN A 19 12.66 23.44 8.03
C ASN A 19 11.13 23.57 7.94
N GLU A 20 10.48 24.11 8.97
CA GLU A 20 9.05 24.44 9.00
C GLU A 20 8.84 25.77 8.27
N LEU A 21 8.52 25.68 6.98
CA LEU A 21 8.06 26.82 6.21
C LEU A 21 6.59 27.09 6.53
N SER A 22 6.28 28.27 7.06
CA SER A 22 4.90 28.69 7.32
C SER A 22 4.16 28.94 5.99
N LEU A 23 2.83 28.77 6.01
CA LEU A 23 1.98 29.05 4.83
C LEU A 23 2.10 30.51 4.36
N GLU A 24 2.41 31.44 5.25
CA GLU A 24 2.66 32.84 4.92
C GLU A 24 3.94 33.02 4.09
N ARG A 25 5.03 32.35 4.47
CA ARG A 25 6.30 32.44 3.77
C ARG A 25 6.24 31.85 2.36
N PHE A 26 5.48 30.79 2.16
CA PHE A 26 5.21 30.26 0.81
C PHE A 26 4.48 31.28 -0.08
N ARG A 27 3.53 32.05 0.47
CA ARG A 27 2.87 33.13 -0.28
C ARG A 27 3.84 34.26 -0.63
N GLU A 28 4.72 34.63 0.30
CA GLU A 28 5.78 35.64 0.07
C GLU A 28 6.79 35.20 -0.99
N ASP A 29 7.16 33.92 -1.00
CA ASP A 29 8.04 33.31 -2.01
C ASP A 29 7.33 33.10 -3.38
N GLY A 30 6.10 33.58 -3.53
CA GLY A 30 5.32 33.47 -4.77
C GLY A 30 4.81 32.06 -5.07
N VAL A 31 4.86 31.15 -4.11
CA VAL A 31 4.40 29.77 -4.25
C VAL A 31 2.88 29.74 -4.10
N ASN A 32 2.18 29.36 -5.18
CA ASN A 32 0.73 29.18 -5.15
C ASN A 32 0.39 27.85 -4.44
N ILE A 33 0.08 27.95 -3.16
CA ILE A 33 -0.22 26.81 -2.29
C ILE A 33 -1.51 26.09 -2.73
N ASP A 34 -2.52 26.84 -3.19
CA ASP A 34 -3.78 26.25 -3.66
C ASP A 34 -3.55 25.33 -4.87
N TYR A 35 -2.68 25.75 -5.79
CA TYR A 35 -2.26 24.94 -6.93
C TYR A 35 -1.47 23.69 -6.51
N LEU A 36 -0.58 23.80 -5.51
CA LEU A 36 0.14 22.65 -4.96
C LEU A 36 -0.80 21.66 -4.26
N ILE A 37 -1.76 22.14 -3.49
CA ILE A 37 -2.75 21.30 -2.81
C ILE A 37 -3.58 20.53 -3.84
N VAL A 38 -4.07 21.20 -4.89
CA VAL A 38 -4.83 20.54 -5.98
C VAL A 38 -3.97 19.49 -6.69
N ARG A 39 -2.67 19.75 -6.89
CA ARG A 39 -1.75 18.79 -7.53
C ARG A 39 -1.40 17.59 -6.65
N VAL A 40 -1.38 17.77 -5.33
CA VAL A 40 -1.03 16.72 -4.36
C VAL A 40 -2.25 15.89 -3.96
N GLN A 41 -3.46 16.45 -4.04
CA GLN A 41 -4.66 15.66 -3.85
C GLN A 41 -4.81 14.67 -5.01
N PRO A 42 -5.05 13.38 -4.72
CA PRO A 42 -5.42 12.45 -5.77
C PRO A 42 -6.66 13.00 -6.48
N ASP A 43 -6.62 13.05 -7.81
CA ASP A 43 -7.73 13.53 -8.60
C ASP A 43 -9.00 12.75 -8.20
N ILE A 44 -10.15 13.41 -8.20
CA ILE A 44 -11.43 12.76 -7.95
C ILE A 44 -11.61 11.60 -8.93
N VAL A 45 -11.12 11.77 -10.16
CA VAL A 45 -11.07 10.72 -11.19
C VAL A 45 -10.18 9.55 -10.74
N ASP A 46 -8.98 9.81 -10.22
CA ASP A 46 -8.08 8.75 -9.72
C ASP A 46 -8.70 7.97 -8.55
N LYS A 47 -9.40 8.67 -7.63
CA LYS A 47 -10.12 8.03 -6.53
C LYS A 47 -11.25 7.15 -7.04
N LEU A 48 -12.01 7.61 -8.03
CA LEU A 48 -13.10 6.85 -8.64
C LEU A 48 -12.56 5.59 -9.34
N ILE A 49 -11.49 5.73 -10.13
CA ILE A 49 -10.82 4.59 -10.79
C ILE A 49 -10.29 3.61 -9.73
N HIS A 50 -9.75 4.10 -8.62
CA HIS A 50 -9.26 3.24 -7.55
C HIS A 50 -10.39 2.47 -6.87
N GLN A 51 -11.53 3.12 -6.63
CA GLN A 51 -12.73 2.47 -6.07
C GLN A 51 -13.27 1.39 -7.01
N GLU A 52 -13.40 1.70 -8.30
CA GLU A 52 -13.85 0.73 -9.32
C GLU A 52 -12.92 -0.50 -9.38
N LYS A 53 -11.60 -0.28 -9.33
CA LYS A 53 -10.61 -1.37 -9.27
C LYS A 53 -10.75 -2.24 -8.02
N LEU A 54 -11.07 -1.62 -6.87
CA LEU A 54 -11.29 -2.36 -5.62
C LEU A 54 -12.57 -3.19 -5.70
N GLU A 55 -13.65 -2.65 -6.24
CA GLU A 55 -14.91 -3.37 -6.43
C GLU A 55 -14.76 -4.57 -7.39
N ALA A 56 -14.03 -4.36 -8.50
CA ALA A 56 -13.68 -5.43 -9.43
C ALA A 56 -12.85 -6.53 -8.76
N LEU A 57 -11.84 -6.14 -7.96
CA LEU A 57 -11.02 -7.08 -7.21
C LEU A 57 -11.85 -7.86 -6.18
N TRP A 58 -12.71 -7.20 -5.42
CA TRP A 58 -13.60 -7.84 -4.45
C TRP A 58 -14.51 -8.87 -5.13
N SER A 59 -15.12 -8.51 -6.25
CA SER A 59 -15.96 -9.40 -7.03
C SER A 59 -15.18 -10.60 -7.57
N ALA A 60 -13.97 -10.38 -8.08
CA ALA A 60 -13.09 -11.44 -8.56
C ALA A 60 -12.67 -12.39 -7.42
N LEU A 61 -12.32 -11.88 -6.24
CA LEU A 61 -12.00 -12.67 -5.06
C LEU A 61 -13.19 -13.53 -4.59
N GLN A 62 -14.43 -13.03 -4.72
CA GLN A 62 -15.62 -13.80 -4.39
C GLN A 62 -15.86 -15.01 -5.32
N SER A 63 -15.31 -14.98 -6.53
CA SER A 63 -15.40 -16.09 -7.50
C SER A 63 -14.37 -17.22 -7.27
N LEU A 64 -13.44 -17.03 -6.33
CA LEU A 64 -12.45 -18.04 -5.98
C LEU A 64 -13.10 -19.17 -5.18
N SER A 65 -12.64 -20.40 -5.41
CA SER A 65 -13.02 -21.52 -4.54
C SER A 65 -12.41 -21.35 -3.14
N GLU A 66 -12.89 -22.12 -2.17
CA GLU A 66 -12.37 -22.11 -0.80
C GLU A 66 -10.87 -22.38 -0.75
N ASP A 67 -10.40 -23.41 -1.47
CA ASP A 67 -8.98 -23.75 -1.59
C ASP A 67 -8.14 -22.61 -2.22
N GLU A 68 -8.69 -21.94 -3.23
CA GLU A 68 -8.01 -20.82 -3.90
C GLU A 68 -7.91 -19.62 -2.95
N ARG A 69 -8.98 -19.32 -2.21
CA ARG A 69 -9.03 -18.22 -1.24
C ARG A 69 -8.06 -18.46 -0.08
N LEU A 70 -8.05 -19.67 0.49
CA LEU A 70 -7.11 -20.04 1.54
C LEU A 70 -5.65 -19.85 1.10
N LEU A 71 -5.33 -20.20 -0.15
CA LEU A 71 -3.98 -20.00 -0.67
C LEU A 71 -3.61 -18.51 -0.81
N ILE A 72 -4.56 -17.67 -1.21
CA ILE A 72 -4.39 -16.20 -1.26
C ILE A 72 -4.23 -15.64 0.16
N ASP A 73 -5.08 -16.03 1.09
CA ASP A 73 -5.04 -15.61 2.50
C ASP A 73 -3.69 -15.92 3.14
N GLU A 74 -3.20 -17.14 2.94
CA GLU A 74 -1.93 -17.56 3.52
C GLU A 74 -0.73 -16.79 2.96
N ILE A 75 -0.74 -16.45 1.68
CA ILE A 75 0.40 -15.79 1.03
C ILE A 75 0.37 -14.27 1.20
N PHE A 76 -0.80 -13.64 1.04
CA PHE A 76 -0.92 -12.19 0.97
C PHE A 76 -1.37 -11.55 2.29
N PHE A 77 -2.16 -12.24 3.11
CA PHE A 77 -2.67 -11.68 4.37
C PHE A 77 -1.90 -12.18 5.59
N ASN A 78 -1.51 -13.47 5.60
CA ASN A 78 -0.67 -14.05 6.66
C ASN A 78 0.84 -13.98 6.38
N GLU A 79 1.22 -13.36 5.26
CA GLU A 79 2.62 -13.16 4.83
C GLU A 79 3.47 -14.44 4.79
N LYS A 80 2.85 -15.63 4.64
CA LYS A 80 3.60 -16.88 4.54
C LYS A 80 4.27 -16.99 3.18
N SER A 81 5.55 -17.35 3.18
CA SER A 81 6.24 -17.69 1.95
C SER A 81 5.61 -18.92 1.28
N LYS A 82 5.69 -18.99 -0.05
CA LYS A 82 5.27 -20.18 -0.82
C LYS A 82 5.89 -21.48 -0.29
N SER A 83 7.12 -21.40 0.24
CA SER A 83 7.84 -22.52 0.84
C SER A 83 7.22 -22.96 2.17
N GLN A 84 6.78 -22.03 3.02
CA GLN A 84 6.08 -22.35 4.26
C GLN A 84 4.73 -22.99 3.99
N VAL A 85 3.96 -22.44 3.05
CA VAL A 85 2.67 -23.00 2.63
C VAL A 85 2.85 -24.40 2.01
N ALA A 86 3.88 -24.59 1.18
CA ALA A 86 4.18 -25.88 0.60
C ALA A 86 4.48 -26.95 1.66
N ARG A 87 5.25 -26.59 2.71
CA ARG A 87 5.53 -27.47 3.85
C ARG A 87 4.27 -27.80 4.65
N SER A 88 3.37 -26.85 4.89
CA SER A 88 2.16 -27.10 5.68
C SER A 88 1.19 -28.06 5.00
N ILE A 89 1.15 -28.06 3.66
CA ILE A 89 0.25 -28.94 2.89
C ILE A 89 0.97 -30.16 2.28
N GLY A 90 2.27 -30.35 2.58
CA GLY A 90 3.04 -31.51 2.14
C GLY A 90 3.34 -31.58 0.64
N VAL A 91 3.44 -30.44 -0.05
CA VAL A 91 3.74 -30.37 -1.49
C VAL A 91 5.05 -29.64 -1.77
N ASN A 92 5.51 -29.68 -3.02
CA ASN A 92 6.65 -28.87 -3.46
C ASN A 92 6.24 -27.39 -3.68
N GLN A 93 7.15 -26.46 -3.39
CA GLN A 93 6.98 -25.01 -3.58
C GLN A 93 6.62 -24.66 -5.03
N SER A 94 7.09 -25.42 -6.01
CA SER A 94 6.73 -25.28 -7.42
C SER A 94 5.23 -25.54 -7.68
N THR A 95 4.61 -26.46 -6.94
CA THR A 95 3.17 -26.74 -7.02
C THR A 95 2.36 -25.55 -6.50
N VAL A 96 2.76 -25.00 -5.35
CA VAL A 96 2.17 -23.78 -4.79
C VAL A 96 2.30 -22.62 -5.77
N SER A 97 3.48 -22.43 -6.38
CA SER A 97 3.69 -21.36 -7.35
C SER A 97 2.78 -21.51 -8.58
N ARG A 98 2.61 -22.73 -9.12
CA ARG A 98 1.71 -22.99 -10.25
C ARG A 98 0.24 -22.71 -9.90
N ARG A 99 -0.20 -23.13 -8.71
CA ARG A 99 -1.56 -22.85 -8.22
C ARG A 99 -1.80 -21.35 -8.09
N LEU A 100 -0.86 -20.65 -7.45
CA LEU A 100 -0.93 -19.19 -7.29
C LEU A 100 -0.98 -18.48 -8.65
N SER A 101 -0.14 -18.86 -9.61
CA SER A 101 -0.15 -18.28 -10.96
C SER A 101 -1.51 -18.46 -11.64
N LYS A 102 -2.15 -19.64 -11.51
CA LYS A 102 -3.49 -19.87 -12.07
C LYS A 102 -4.54 -18.97 -11.42
N ILE A 103 -4.50 -18.83 -10.10
CA ILE A 103 -5.43 -17.97 -9.35
C ILE A 103 -5.26 -16.51 -9.80
N LEU A 104 -4.01 -16.02 -9.86
CA LEU A 104 -3.73 -14.65 -10.29
C LEU A 104 -4.15 -14.40 -11.74
N SER A 105 -3.95 -15.36 -12.65
CA SER A 105 -4.46 -15.28 -14.02
C SER A 105 -5.99 -15.26 -14.07
N LYS A 106 -6.67 -16.06 -13.24
CA LYS A 106 -8.13 -16.07 -13.13
C LYS A 106 -8.64 -14.71 -12.64
N LEU A 107 -8.07 -14.17 -11.56
CA LEU A 107 -8.41 -12.85 -11.04
C LEU A 107 -8.19 -11.76 -12.08
N LYS A 108 -7.04 -11.80 -12.77
CA LYS A 108 -6.73 -10.85 -13.84
C LYS A 108 -7.78 -10.90 -14.95
N ASN A 109 -8.13 -12.08 -15.44
CA ASN A 109 -9.12 -12.24 -16.51
C ASN A 109 -10.54 -11.79 -16.10
N LEU A 110 -10.86 -11.78 -14.80
CA LEU A 110 -12.15 -11.31 -14.30
C LEU A 110 -12.19 -9.79 -14.12
N MET A 111 -11.03 -9.16 -13.97
CA MET A 111 -10.89 -7.71 -13.81
C MET A 111 -10.57 -6.98 -15.11
N GLU A 112 -9.96 -7.66 -16.09
CA GLU A 112 -9.86 -7.16 -17.47
C GLU A 112 -11.24 -7.27 -18.12
N ILE A 113 -12.04 -6.20 -17.97
CA ILE A 113 -13.21 -5.90 -18.80
C ILE A 113 -12.75 -5.02 -19.97
#